data_AF-A0A7L0ARC5-F1
#
_entry.id   AF-A0A7L0ARC5-F1
#
_cell.length_a   1.000
_cell.length_b   1.000
_cell.length_c   1.000
_cell.angle_alpha   90.00
_cell.angle_beta   90.00
_cell.angle_gamma   90.00
#
_symmetry.space_group_name_H-M   'P 1'
#
loop_
_entity.id
_entity.type
_entity.pdbx_description
1 polymer ?
#
loop_
_entity_poly.entity_id
_entity_poly.type
_entity_poly.pdbx_seq_one_letter_code
_entity_poly.pdbx_strand_id
1 'polypeptide(L)'
;GANLVPEVACTYTKNTVCGCLPGYFCSYFGTEDCEFCQRYTVCFPGTMVKERGTKTTDNVCEVCPPGTSSTANMSDSCIPWPRLKENGLVQGEDGNPSSNSSVTAIVGSVLGTVLVVAVCLIYVWQRRKRKNDMPRNGPQGQALILTTENEDQTTVPVQETGAEPEETRPE
;
A
#
# COMPACT_ATOMS: atom_id res chain seq x y z
N GLY A 1 34.04 -23.77 12.05
CA GLY A 1 34.74 -24.82 12.81
C GLY A 1 33.83 -26.00 13.01
N ALA A 2 34.29 -27.07 13.66
CA ALA A 2 33.53 -28.32 13.83
C ALA A 2 32.45 -28.28 14.94
N ASN A 3 32.32 -27.16 15.68
CA ASN A 3 31.33 -26.94 16.76
C ASN A 3 31.43 -27.94 17.93
N LEU A 4 32.65 -28.39 18.20
CA LEU A 4 33.00 -29.31 19.28
C LEU A 4 33.35 -28.58 20.59
N VAL A 5 33.11 -29.26 21.71
CA VAL A 5 33.49 -28.87 23.08
C VAL A 5 33.93 -30.11 23.86
N PRO A 6 34.95 -30.04 24.75
CA PRO A 6 35.29 -31.17 25.61
C PRO A 6 34.11 -31.55 26.53
N GLU A 7 33.61 -32.78 26.41
CA GLU A 7 32.60 -33.33 27.33
C GLU A 7 33.27 -34.13 28.46
N VAL A 8 34.38 -34.82 28.17
CA VAL A 8 35.24 -35.46 29.17
C VAL A 8 36.67 -34.96 28.98
N ALA A 9 37.26 -34.46 30.06
CA ALA A 9 38.64 -34.00 30.08
C ALA A 9 39.63 -35.17 29.89
N CYS A 10 40.81 -34.87 29.34
CA CYS A 10 41.89 -35.85 29.23
C CYS A 10 42.42 -36.29 30.60
N THR A 11 43.05 -37.46 30.62
CA THR A 11 43.77 -38.02 31.78
C THR A 11 45.13 -38.54 31.31
N TYR A 12 46.00 -38.94 32.24
CA TYR A 12 47.32 -39.49 31.91
C TYR A 12 47.31 -40.74 30.99
N THR A 13 46.16 -41.43 30.87
CA THR A 13 46.02 -42.67 30.08
C THR A 13 44.88 -42.64 29.06
N LYS A 14 44.13 -41.54 28.96
CA LYS A 14 43.04 -41.37 27.99
C LYS A 14 42.99 -39.95 27.45
N ASN A 15 42.73 -39.83 26.15
CA ASN A 15 42.49 -38.56 25.49
C ASN A 15 41.21 -37.89 26.00
N THR A 16 41.03 -36.62 25.65
CA THR A 16 39.76 -35.90 25.88
C THR A 16 38.70 -36.46 24.93
N VAL A 17 37.44 -36.50 25.36
CA VAL A 17 36.29 -36.89 24.52
C VAL A 17 35.52 -35.63 24.14
N CYS A 18 35.36 -35.37 22.85
CA CYS A 18 34.64 -34.21 22.33
C CYS A 18 33.15 -34.49 22.10
N GLY A 19 32.31 -33.58 22.58
CA GLY A 19 30.87 -33.53 22.31
C GLY A 19 30.49 -32.29 21.51
N CYS A 20 29.22 -32.21 21.12
CA CYS A 20 28.69 -31.06 20.39
C CYS A 20 28.27 -29.91 21.31
N LEU A 21 28.42 -28.67 20.83
CA LEU A 21 27.84 -27.50 21.49
C LEU A 21 26.31 -27.59 21.59
N PRO A 22 25.67 -26.95 22.59
CA PRO A 22 24.22 -26.86 22.69
C PRO A 22 23.58 -26.31 21.40
N GLY A 23 22.55 -26.99 20.90
CA GLY A 23 21.93 -26.66 19.61
C GLY A 23 22.53 -27.38 18.39
N TYR A 24 23.45 -28.31 18.61
CA TYR A 24 24.07 -29.14 17.57
C TYR A 24 23.94 -30.64 17.89
N PHE A 25 23.97 -31.47 16.85
CA PHE A 25 24.08 -32.93 16.90
C PHE A 25 25.32 -33.39 16.15
N CYS A 26 25.82 -34.57 16.49
CA CYS A 26 26.93 -35.19 15.79
C CYS A 26 26.44 -35.80 14.48
N SER A 27 26.93 -35.28 13.35
CA SER A 27 26.65 -35.84 12.02
C SER A 27 27.78 -36.73 11.50
N TYR A 28 28.95 -36.70 12.13
CA TYR A 28 30.08 -37.59 11.82
C TYR A 28 30.85 -37.99 13.09
N PHE A 29 30.94 -39.30 13.32
CA PHE A 29 31.63 -39.90 14.47
C PHE A 29 33.02 -40.37 14.07
N GLY A 30 33.99 -40.11 14.96
CA GLY A 30 35.29 -40.77 14.94
C GLY A 30 35.23 -42.14 15.63
N THR A 31 36.34 -42.57 16.23
CA THR A 31 36.42 -43.88 16.91
C THR A 31 35.80 -43.89 18.31
N GLU A 32 35.87 -42.79 19.06
CA GLU A 32 35.37 -42.71 20.44
C GLU A 32 34.53 -41.45 20.72
N ASP A 33 34.63 -40.42 19.87
CA ASP A 33 33.99 -39.12 20.05
C ASP A 33 33.43 -38.53 18.74
N CYS A 34 32.83 -37.35 18.82
CA CYS A 34 32.30 -36.68 17.63
C CYS A 34 33.40 -35.89 16.91
N GLU A 35 33.51 -36.05 15.59
CA GLU A 35 34.45 -35.28 14.77
C GLU A 35 33.79 -34.07 14.08
N PHE A 36 32.47 -34.13 13.80
CA PHE A 36 31.76 -33.00 13.20
C PHE A 36 30.33 -32.84 13.73
N CYS A 37 30.04 -31.65 14.25
CA CYS A 37 28.73 -31.29 14.78
C CYS A 37 27.99 -30.32 13.85
N GLN A 38 26.81 -30.75 13.41
CA GLN A 38 25.88 -29.97 12.61
C GLN A 38 24.82 -29.33 13.51
N ARG A 39 24.39 -28.11 13.19
CA ARG A 39 23.33 -27.43 13.92
C ARG A 39 22.01 -28.16 13.70
N TYR A 40 21.17 -28.29 14.73
CA TYR A 40 19.82 -28.84 14.53
C TYR A 40 19.02 -28.02 13.51
N THR A 41 18.28 -28.72 12.66
CA THR A 41 17.23 -28.15 11.81
C THR A 41 16.17 -27.45 12.68
N VAL A 42 15.75 -26.27 12.23
CA VAL A 42 14.70 -25.49 12.88
C VAL A 42 13.39 -25.74 12.14
N CYS A 43 12.38 -26.27 12.83
CA CYS A 43 11.04 -26.38 12.27
C CYS A 43 10.39 -24.99 12.24
N PHE A 44 10.12 -24.48 11.04
CA PHE A 44 9.56 -23.15 10.81
C PHE A 44 8.01 -23.15 10.84
N PRO A 45 7.35 -21.99 10.92
CA PRO A 45 5.89 -21.88 10.88
C PRO A 45 5.30 -22.59 9.66
N GLY A 46 4.20 -23.32 9.86
CA GLY A 46 3.64 -24.28 8.90
C GLY A 46 4.17 -25.72 9.06
N THR A 47 5.20 -25.94 9.88
CA THR A 47 5.69 -27.27 10.28
C THR A 47 5.68 -27.44 11.80
N MET A 48 5.51 -28.67 12.27
CA MET A 48 5.68 -29.04 13.68
C MET A 48 6.91 -29.92 13.87
N VAL A 49 7.45 -29.93 15.09
CA VAL A 49 8.47 -30.89 15.51
C VAL A 49 7.79 -32.25 15.68
N LYS A 50 8.09 -33.19 14.78
CA LYS A 50 7.63 -34.59 14.85
C LYS A 50 8.46 -35.38 15.85
N GLU A 51 9.78 -35.23 15.75
CA GLU A 51 10.76 -35.87 16.62
C GLU A 51 11.83 -34.84 16.99
N ARG A 52 12.18 -34.76 18.27
CA ARG A 52 13.26 -33.90 18.74
C ARG A 52 14.60 -34.60 18.52
N GLY A 53 15.57 -33.85 18.01
CA GLY A 53 16.92 -34.31 17.80
C GLY A 53 17.61 -34.72 19.09
N THR A 54 18.59 -35.61 18.95
CA THR A 54 19.43 -36.10 20.03
C THR A 54 20.88 -35.70 19.77
N LYS A 55 21.81 -36.05 20.67
CA LYS A 55 23.25 -35.89 20.43
C LYS A 55 23.73 -36.46 19.09
N THR A 56 22.99 -37.38 18.46
CA THR A 56 23.39 -38.12 17.26
C THR A 56 22.38 -38.02 16.11
N THR A 57 21.28 -37.28 16.27
CA THR A 57 20.18 -37.21 15.28
C THR A 57 19.61 -35.80 15.20
N ASP A 58 19.20 -35.38 14.01
CA ASP A 58 18.58 -34.06 13.82
C ASP A 58 17.12 -34.01 14.32
N ASN A 59 16.58 -32.81 14.48
CA ASN A 59 15.14 -32.58 14.60
C ASN A 59 14.43 -33.01 13.31
N VAL A 60 13.33 -33.76 13.44
CA VAL A 60 12.46 -34.11 12.32
C VAL A 60 11.26 -33.16 12.31
N CYS A 61 11.12 -32.40 11.23
CA CYS A 61 9.99 -31.49 11.02
C CYS A 61 8.95 -32.13 10.09
N GLU A 62 7.67 -31.98 10.44
CA GLU A 62 6.54 -32.48 9.64
C GLU A 62 5.61 -31.31 9.26
N VAL A 63 5.12 -31.30 8.03
CA VAL A 63 4.19 -30.26 7.55
C VAL A 63 2.85 -30.39 8.26
N CYS A 64 2.30 -29.27 8.73
CA CYS A 64 1.00 -29.27 9.39
C CYS A 64 -0.12 -29.76 8.44
N PRO A 65 -1.03 -30.63 8.91
CA PRO A 65 -2.11 -31.14 8.08
C PRO A 65 -3.08 -30.01 7.64
N PRO A 66 -3.76 -30.17 6.49
CA PRO A 66 -4.69 -29.16 5.96
C PRO A 66 -5.72 -28.72 6.99
N GLY A 67 -5.98 -27.41 7.07
CA GLY A 67 -6.85 -26.83 8.11
C GLY A 67 -6.14 -26.51 9.43
N THR A 68 -4.84 -26.79 9.56
CA THR A 68 -4.00 -26.38 10.69
C THR A 68 -2.74 -25.64 10.23
N SER A 69 -2.07 -24.96 11.15
CA SER A 69 -0.76 -24.34 10.96
C SER A 69 -0.02 -24.21 12.30
N SER A 70 1.30 -24.02 12.26
CA SER A 70 2.09 -23.59 13.42
C SER A 70 2.53 -22.14 13.21
N THR A 71 2.58 -21.34 14.27
CA THR A 71 2.91 -19.91 14.21
C THR A 71 4.31 -19.57 14.74
N ALA A 72 4.91 -20.47 15.51
CA ALA A 72 6.23 -20.29 16.13
C ALA A 72 7.24 -21.29 15.58
N ASN A 73 8.52 -20.90 15.56
CA ASN A 73 9.62 -21.83 15.33
C ASN A 73 9.63 -22.91 16.44
N MET A 74 9.97 -24.15 16.08
CA MET A 74 10.03 -25.28 17.00
C MET A 74 8.71 -25.59 17.74
N SER A 75 7.56 -25.34 17.09
CA SER A 75 6.26 -25.73 17.64
C SER A 75 6.11 -27.25 17.67
N ASP A 76 5.86 -27.84 18.85
CA ASP A 76 5.58 -29.28 18.98
C ASP A 76 4.15 -29.68 18.52
N SER A 77 3.35 -28.73 18.00
CA SER A 77 2.00 -29.01 17.51
C SER A 77 1.52 -28.01 16.45
N CYS A 78 0.47 -28.38 15.73
CA CYS A 78 -0.25 -27.52 14.79
C CYS A 78 -1.60 -27.10 15.39
N ILE A 79 -1.89 -25.80 15.36
CA ILE A 79 -3.18 -25.25 15.79
C ILE A 79 -4.14 -25.17 14.58
N PRO A 80 -5.44 -25.41 14.74
CA PRO A 80 -6.40 -25.16 13.67
C PRO A 80 -6.36 -23.68 13.29
N TRP A 81 -6.54 -23.36 12.00
CA TRP A 81 -6.71 -21.97 11.60
C TRP A 81 -7.87 -21.34 12.40
N PRO A 82 -7.74 -20.08 12.84
CA PRO A 82 -8.88 -19.37 13.37
C PRO A 82 -9.97 -19.45 12.30
N ARG A 83 -11.11 -20.05 12.65
CA ARG A 83 -12.30 -19.91 11.82
C ARG A 83 -12.51 -18.42 11.71
N LEU A 84 -12.39 -17.86 10.51
CA LEU A 84 -13.08 -16.63 10.17
C LEU A 84 -14.53 -16.95 10.45
N LYS A 85 -14.95 -16.52 11.64
CA LYS A 85 -16.31 -16.67 12.08
C LYS A 85 -17.04 -15.69 11.19
N GLU A 86 -17.73 -16.23 10.19
CA GLU A 86 -18.73 -15.51 9.40
C GLU A 86 -19.95 -15.22 10.29
N ASN A 87 -19.69 -14.64 11.47
CA ASN A 87 -20.38 -13.41 11.85
C ASN A 87 -20.32 -12.57 10.58
N GLY A 88 -21.46 -12.40 9.91
CA GLY A 88 -21.46 -11.95 8.53
C GLY A 88 -20.92 -10.54 8.38
N LEU A 89 -21.31 -9.93 7.27
CA LEU A 89 -21.61 -8.51 7.27
C LEU A 89 -22.17 -8.11 8.64
N VAL A 90 -21.38 -7.37 9.43
CA VAL A 90 -21.97 -6.35 10.28
C VAL A 90 -22.49 -5.33 9.29
N GLN A 91 -23.66 -5.67 8.74
CA GLN A 91 -24.65 -4.72 8.30
C GLN A 91 -24.91 -3.89 9.54
N GLY A 92 -24.06 -2.86 9.71
CA GLY A 92 -24.21 -1.85 10.73
C GLY A 92 -25.64 -1.37 10.66
N GLU A 93 -26.28 -1.37 11.81
CA GLU A 93 -27.72 -1.41 12.02
C GLU A 93 -28.54 -0.69 10.94
N ASP A 94 -29.69 -1.29 10.57
CA ASP A 94 -30.67 -0.69 9.66
C ASP A 94 -31.02 0.74 10.10
N GLY A 95 -30.31 1.68 9.48
CA GLY A 95 -30.20 3.08 9.86
C GLY A 95 -30.07 3.99 8.64
N ASN A 96 -30.52 3.52 7.48
CA ASN A 96 -30.90 4.43 6.39
C ASN A 96 -32.31 4.93 6.69
N PRO A 97 -32.46 6.23 7.01
CA PRO A 97 -32.53 7.17 5.89
C PRO A 97 -31.58 8.35 6.06
N SER A 98 -30.63 8.50 5.13
CA SER A 98 -30.57 9.71 4.29
C SER A 98 -29.39 9.64 3.32
N SER A 99 -29.64 9.14 2.11
CA SER A 99 -28.94 9.67 0.94
C SER A 99 -29.13 11.20 0.89
N ASN A 100 -28.18 11.91 0.26
CA ASN A 100 -28.33 13.30 -0.22
C ASN A 100 -27.91 14.47 0.71
N SER A 101 -27.00 14.27 1.68
CA SER A 101 -26.41 15.42 2.41
C SER A 101 -25.44 16.28 1.56
N SER A 102 -24.88 15.73 0.47
CA SER A 102 -24.03 16.48 -0.48
C SER A 102 -24.82 17.01 -1.69
N VAL A 103 -25.78 16.24 -2.21
CA VAL A 103 -26.55 16.60 -3.42
C VAL A 103 -27.48 17.78 -3.16
N THR A 104 -28.11 17.85 -1.98
CA THR A 104 -29.02 18.96 -1.62
C THR A 104 -28.29 20.30 -1.49
N ALA A 105 -27.07 20.32 -0.95
CA ALA A 105 -26.24 21.53 -0.87
C ALA A 105 -25.86 22.08 -2.26
N ILE A 106 -25.53 21.20 -3.20
CA ILE A 106 -25.16 21.57 -4.58
C ILE A 106 -26.40 22.06 -5.35
N VAL A 107 -27.51 21.32 -5.30
CA VAL A 107 -28.77 21.68 -5.98
C VAL A 107 -29.34 23.00 -5.44
N GLY A 108 -29.32 23.21 -4.12
CA GLY A 108 -29.72 24.47 -3.50
C GLY A 108 -28.87 25.67 -3.94
N SER A 109 -27.56 25.48 -4.07
CA SER A 109 -26.63 26.52 -4.52
C SER A 109 -26.86 26.90 -6.00
N VAL A 110 -27.14 25.93 -6.87
CA VAL A 110 -27.44 26.18 -8.29
C VAL A 110 -28.79 26.89 -8.45
N LEU A 111 -29.84 26.45 -7.75
CA LEU A 111 -31.14 27.14 -7.78
C LEU A 111 -31.06 28.57 -7.22
N GLY A 112 -30.35 28.78 -6.10
CA GLY A 112 -30.15 30.09 -5.51
C GLY A 112 -29.40 31.06 -6.44
N THR A 113 -28.30 30.61 -7.05
CA THR A 113 -27.51 31.44 -7.98
C THR A 113 -28.30 31.79 -9.25
N VAL A 114 -29.03 30.84 -9.85
CA VAL A 114 -29.88 31.10 -11.02
C VAL A 114 -30.98 32.13 -10.71
N LEU A 115 -31.65 32.03 -9.55
CA LEU A 115 -32.67 33.00 -9.14
C LEU A 115 -32.09 34.39 -8.90
N VAL A 116 -30.94 34.51 -8.22
CA VAL A 116 -30.26 35.80 -8.00
C VAL A 116 -29.86 36.45 -9.32
N VAL A 117 -29.28 35.68 -10.26
CA VAL A 117 -28.92 36.18 -11.59
C VAL A 117 -30.16 36.66 -12.35
N ALA A 118 -31.27 35.90 -12.34
CA ALA A 118 -32.51 36.29 -12.98
C ALA A 118 -33.08 37.61 -12.42
N VAL A 119 -33.10 37.78 -11.09
CA VAL A 119 -33.57 39.04 -10.45
C VAL A 119 -32.65 40.22 -10.80
N CYS A 120 -31.33 40.02 -10.81
CA CYS A 120 -30.37 41.05 -11.23
C CYS A 120 -30.59 41.46 -12.69
N LEU A 121 -30.79 40.51 -13.60
CA LEU A 121 -31.10 40.79 -15.01
C LEU A 121 -32.41 41.56 -15.16
N ILE A 122 -33.48 41.16 -14.46
CA ILE A 122 -34.78 41.87 -14.48
C ILE A 122 -34.62 43.29 -13.92
N TYR A 123 -33.89 43.48 -12.83
CA TYR A 123 -33.64 44.81 -12.25
C TYR A 123 -32.86 45.72 -13.21
N VAL A 124 -31.79 45.20 -13.84
CA VAL A 124 -31.01 45.93 -14.85
C VAL A 124 -31.88 46.25 -16.07
N TRP A 125 -32.73 45.31 -16.51
CA TRP A 125 -33.62 45.51 -17.66
C TRP A 125 -34.72 46.53 -17.36
N GLN A 126 -35.31 46.53 -16.16
CA GLN A 126 -36.23 47.58 -15.70
C GLN A 126 -35.53 48.94 -15.59
N ARG A 127 -34.28 48.99 -15.08
CA ARG A 127 -33.48 50.23 -15.06
C ARG A 127 -33.17 50.74 -16.47
N ARG A 128 -32.83 49.86 -17.42
CA ARG A 128 -32.64 50.22 -18.83
C ARG A 128 -33.95 50.69 -19.45
N LYS A 129 -35.08 50.01 -19.22
CA LYS A 129 -36.39 50.42 -19.71
C LYS A 129 -36.79 51.80 -19.19
N ARG A 130 -36.67 52.07 -17.88
CA ARG A 130 -36.89 53.40 -17.29
C ARG A 130 -35.96 54.50 -17.84
N LYS A 131 -34.77 54.15 -18.34
CA LYS A 131 -33.87 55.08 -19.03
C LYS A 131 -34.21 55.26 -20.53
N ASN A 132 -34.82 54.25 -21.14
CA ASN A 132 -35.26 54.28 -22.54
C ASN A 132 -36.64 54.95 -22.71
N ASP A 133 -37.47 54.96 -21.66
CA ASP A 133 -38.77 55.64 -21.63
C ASP A 133 -38.65 57.17 -21.37
N MET A 134 -37.50 57.79 -21.68
CA MET A 134 -37.29 59.25 -21.63
C MET A 134 -36.99 59.79 -23.05
N PRO A 135 -37.70 60.83 -23.53
CA PRO A 135 -37.71 61.16 -24.96
C PRO A 135 -36.46 61.90 -25.45
N ARG A 136 -36.11 61.61 -26.71
CA ARG A 136 -35.05 62.26 -27.50
C ARG A 136 -35.45 63.68 -27.91
N ASN A 137 -34.61 64.67 -27.64
CA ASN A 137 -34.49 65.91 -28.42
C ASN A 137 -33.03 66.40 -28.40
N GLY A 138 -32.48 66.75 -29.56
CA GLY A 138 -31.10 67.25 -29.73
C GLY A 138 -30.99 68.78 -29.61
N PRO A 139 -29.92 69.45 -30.11
CA PRO A 139 -29.32 69.16 -31.43
C PRO A 139 -27.77 69.30 -31.59
N GLN A 140 -27.30 68.81 -32.75
CA GLN A 140 -26.14 69.25 -33.58
C GLN A 140 -24.70 69.32 -33.03
N GLY A 141 -23.75 68.81 -33.84
CA GLY A 141 -22.30 69.05 -33.72
C GLY A 141 -21.42 67.84 -34.10
N GLN A 142 -21.18 67.60 -35.40
CA GLN A 142 -20.21 66.59 -35.88
C GLN A 142 -18.89 67.24 -36.35
N ALA A 143 -17.76 66.76 -35.84
CA ALA A 143 -16.39 66.82 -36.39
C ALA A 143 -15.43 66.20 -35.34
N LEU A 144 -14.35 65.48 -35.66
CA LEU A 144 -13.85 64.86 -36.90
C LEU A 144 -12.92 63.68 -36.48
N ILE A 145 -12.68 62.71 -37.36
CA ILE A 145 -11.90 61.48 -37.09
C ILE A 145 -10.38 61.73 -37.05
N LEU A 146 -9.64 61.05 -36.16
CA LEU A 146 -8.35 60.43 -36.53
C LEU A 146 -7.88 59.31 -35.57
N THR A 147 -7.61 58.10 -36.12
CA THR A 147 -6.60 57.09 -35.69
C THR A 147 -6.67 56.47 -34.26
N THR A 148 -6.18 55.26 -33.96
CA THR A 148 -5.35 54.29 -34.71
C THR A 148 -5.53 52.86 -34.16
N GLU A 149 -5.33 51.82 -35.00
CA GLU A 149 -4.82 50.43 -34.72
C GLU A 149 -5.34 49.58 -33.52
N ASN A 150 -5.34 48.24 -33.51
CA ASN A 150 -5.11 47.14 -34.50
C ASN A 150 -6.09 46.01 -34.09
N GLU A 151 -6.83 45.35 -34.99
CA GLU A 151 -6.41 44.16 -35.77
C GLU A 151 -5.98 42.99 -34.86
N ASP A 152 -6.93 42.09 -34.52
CA ASP A 152 -7.18 40.76 -35.16
C ASP A 152 -6.19 39.69 -34.64
N GLN A 153 -6.59 38.74 -33.80
CA GLN A 153 -7.35 37.50 -34.07
C GLN A 153 -6.64 36.51 -35.02
N THR A 154 -6.82 35.22 -34.70
CA THR A 154 -6.54 34.01 -35.52
C THR A 154 -5.07 33.53 -35.45
N THR A 155 -4.70 32.24 -35.39
CA THR A 155 -5.31 30.97 -35.83
C THR A 155 -4.77 29.77 -35.02
N VAL A 156 -5.36 28.57 -35.20
CA VAL A 156 -5.03 27.29 -34.53
C VAL A 156 -3.93 26.49 -35.33
N PRO A 157 -3.63 25.19 -35.05
CA PRO A 157 -2.35 24.70 -34.49
C PRO A 157 -1.41 23.97 -35.48
N VAL A 158 -0.17 23.67 -35.05
CA VAL A 158 0.77 22.75 -35.74
C VAL A 158 1.60 21.92 -34.75
N GLN A 159 1.96 20.70 -35.16
CA GLN A 159 2.87 19.75 -34.51
C GLN A 159 3.91 19.26 -35.56
N GLU A 160 5.01 18.54 -35.28
CA GLU A 160 5.57 17.90 -34.07
C GLU A 160 7.09 18.20 -33.98
N THR A 161 7.78 17.80 -32.89
CA THR A 161 9.06 17.03 -32.89
C THR A 161 9.67 16.97 -31.49
N GLY A 162 9.87 15.76 -30.95
CA GLY A 162 10.71 15.52 -29.78
C GLY A 162 11.80 14.51 -30.15
N ALA A 163 13.07 14.88 -29.90
CA ALA A 163 14.22 14.01 -30.12
C ALA A 163 15.19 14.17 -28.96
N GLU A 164 15.43 13.08 -28.23
CA GLU A 164 16.67 12.77 -27.50
C GLU A 164 16.58 11.29 -27.06
N PRO A 165 17.64 10.49 -27.23
CA PRO A 165 17.99 9.52 -26.19
C PRO A 165 19.50 9.50 -25.93
N GLU A 166 19.88 9.74 -24.68
CA GLU A 166 21.23 9.46 -24.16
C GLU A 166 21.19 8.16 -23.33
N GLU A 167 22.17 7.27 -23.51
CA GLU A 167 23.17 6.95 -22.47
C GLU A 167 23.89 5.58 -22.64
N THR A 168 25.22 5.63 -22.49
CA THR A 168 26.26 4.60 -22.22
C THR A 168 26.44 3.30 -23.03
N ARG A 169 27.73 3.03 -23.29
CA ARG A 169 28.37 1.73 -23.51
C ARG A 169 29.55 1.61 -22.51
N PRO A 170 29.80 0.44 -21.88
CA PRO A 170 30.97 0.24 -21.02
C PRO A 170 32.19 -0.30 -21.80
N GLU A 171 33.39 -0.09 -21.22
CA GLU A 171 34.58 -0.94 -21.38
C GLU A 171 34.95 -1.53 -20.00
#